data_AF-A0A2J7ZL79-F1
#
_entry.id   AF-A0A2J7ZL79-F1
#
_cell.length_a   1.000
_cell.length_b   1.000
_cell.length_c   1.000
_cell.angle_alpha   90.00
_cell.angle_beta   90.00
_cell.angle_gamma   90.00
#
_symmetry.space_group_name_H-M   'P 1'
#
loop_
_entity.id
_entity.type
_entity.pdbx_description
1 polymer ?
#
loop_
_entity_poly.entity_id
_entity_poly.type
_entity_poly.pdbx_seq_one_letter_code
_entity_poly.pdbx_strand_id
1 'polypeptide(L)'
;MSRFTDLSIGGRLAEFAVKDVDLALINALRRAVIAEVQTAAFCFALDAETNTVDIRRNTSVLHNEFLGHRISLIPVHLSENETRDVAEGRALFEFTLQMKNDGLTPLDVTSGHFKGSLDGVELSEDTLNRMFPVDPLTRDHILIVRLKPQVTTSSSAGGVEEVDVTCRFRMGRGKDHARWTPCSICAFGNVIDEAKAQEALDEEVAKARALNATEEEVNRVIHDFTCMGRHRCYVLNEHGDPAQFLFKLRSECGLRPSYLVFKGLSILSDRVQTLARGMRDARTPDPAVADPVTIEAYGAVPGMFQFTVDDEDHTIGNLVQSMVYNQCIRNDEGKELEYIGYHQPHPLENRITIRVKIIPAVVPDVRPFMARCLERVVTDIRAVIAEWIEFSGLSTAGIREVEHFKAEQSKVEQVEQPPEQPKAKKQLKPVKLTPNVKPVNPEPEVTPNEPVVTAKEPEVNPQNVTAVAQVPKSLPKEPKSVPKEPKEPKKPKSVPKEPKEPKSVPKEPKEPKKPKSVPKEPKEPKSVPKEPKEPKEPKSVPKEPKEPKSVPKEP
;
A
#
# COMPACT_ATOMS: atom_id res chain seq x y z
N MET A 1 -0.49 -2.48 26.89
CA MET A 1 -0.05 -3.67 26.10
C MET A 1 0.36 -3.17 24.73
N SER A 2 1.06 -3.99 23.93
CA SER A 2 1.26 -3.66 22.51
C SER A 2 -0.08 -3.66 21.77
N ARG A 3 -0.31 -2.73 20.86
CA ARG A 3 -1.41 -2.75 19.89
C ARG A 3 -1.25 -3.87 18.86
N PHE A 4 0.00 -4.25 18.57
CA PHE A 4 0.32 -5.29 17.59
C PHE A 4 0.75 -6.59 18.26
N THR A 5 0.29 -7.73 17.74
CA THR A 5 0.70 -9.07 18.19
C THR A 5 0.85 -10.03 17.00
N ASP A 6 1.43 -11.20 17.26
CA ASP A 6 1.39 -12.38 16.36
C ASP A 6 1.98 -12.15 14.95
N LEU A 7 3.04 -11.34 14.84
CA LEU A 7 3.73 -11.07 13.59
C LEU A 7 4.45 -12.32 13.07
N SER A 8 3.92 -12.87 11.98
CA SER A 8 4.52 -13.95 11.20
C SER A 8 4.99 -13.40 9.85
N ILE A 9 6.25 -13.68 9.47
CA ILE A 9 6.82 -13.27 8.17
C ILE A 9 7.32 -14.51 7.40
N GLY A 10 6.53 -14.93 6.41
CA GLY A 10 6.83 -16.01 5.48
C GLY A 10 7.36 -15.48 4.16
N GLY A 11 8.63 -15.06 4.12
CA GLY A 11 9.28 -14.52 2.93
C GLY A 11 8.63 -13.22 2.44
N ARG A 12 7.84 -13.29 1.36
CA ARG A 12 7.10 -12.14 0.81
C ARG A 12 5.81 -11.81 1.58
N LEU A 13 5.31 -12.74 2.40
CA LEU A 13 4.03 -12.63 3.11
C LEU A 13 4.26 -12.25 4.57
N ALA A 14 3.49 -11.30 5.09
CA ALA A 14 3.38 -11.02 6.51
C ALA A 14 1.91 -11.07 6.97
N GLU A 15 1.72 -11.59 8.18
CA GLU A 15 0.44 -11.66 8.90
C GLU A 15 0.67 -11.16 10.32
N PHE A 16 -0.24 -10.32 10.85
CA PHE A 16 -0.17 -9.80 12.22
C PHE A 16 -1.57 -9.41 12.72
N ALA A 17 -1.79 -9.48 14.02
CA ALA A 17 -2.99 -8.95 14.65
C ALA A 17 -2.75 -7.50 15.11
N VAL A 18 -3.80 -6.68 15.07
CA VAL A 18 -3.82 -5.30 15.57
C VAL A 18 -5.09 -5.04 16.37
N LYS A 19 -4.91 -4.46 17.56
CA LYS A 19 -5.93 -4.21 18.59
C LYS A 19 -5.92 -2.74 19.00
N ASP A 20 -7.08 -2.21 19.40
CA ASP A 20 -7.27 -0.84 19.91
C ASP A 20 -6.81 0.25 18.89
N VAL A 21 -7.08 0.00 17.60
CA VAL A 21 -6.86 0.94 16.49
C VAL A 21 -8.16 1.10 15.72
N ASP A 22 -8.47 2.32 15.30
CA ASP A 22 -9.72 2.63 14.59
C ASP A 22 -9.82 1.95 13.20
N LEU A 23 -11.01 1.44 12.88
CA LEU A 23 -11.30 0.80 11.59
C LEU A 23 -10.99 1.70 10.39
N ALA A 24 -11.19 3.02 10.51
CA ALA A 24 -10.85 3.96 9.45
C ALA A 24 -9.33 4.02 9.22
N LEU A 25 -8.50 3.94 10.26
CA LEU A 25 -7.04 3.91 10.13
C LEU A 25 -6.55 2.59 9.53
N ILE A 26 -7.12 1.44 9.92
CA ILE A 26 -6.77 0.14 9.33
C ILE A 26 -7.17 0.05 7.85
N ASN A 27 -8.35 0.56 7.48
CA ASN A 27 -8.76 0.61 6.07
C ASN A 27 -8.01 1.68 5.27
N ALA A 28 -7.67 2.82 5.88
CA ALA A 28 -6.84 3.85 5.23
C ALA A 28 -5.43 3.31 4.97
N LEU A 29 -4.83 2.59 5.94
CA LEU A 29 -3.54 1.90 5.77
C LEU A 29 -3.60 0.93 4.58
N ARG A 30 -4.61 0.06 4.54
CA ARG A 30 -4.82 -0.88 3.42
C ARG A 30 -4.91 -0.15 2.07
N ARG A 31 -5.62 0.98 2.02
CA ARG A 31 -5.75 1.80 0.79
C ARG A 31 -4.42 2.48 0.42
N ALA A 32 -3.71 3.08 1.37
CA ALA A 32 -2.43 3.73 1.14
C ALA A 32 -1.36 2.76 0.62
N VAL A 33 -1.27 1.56 1.19
CA VAL A 33 -0.35 0.50 0.74
C VAL A 33 -0.64 0.05 -0.69
N ILE A 34 -1.91 -0.13 -1.06
CA ILE A 34 -2.28 -0.54 -2.43
C ILE A 34 -2.07 0.60 -3.44
N ALA A 35 -2.47 1.82 -3.09
CA ALA A 35 -2.74 2.87 -4.06
C ALA A 35 -1.74 4.05 -4.05
N GLU A 36 -1.07 4.35 -2.94
CA GLU A 36 -0.27 5.58 -2.78
C GLU A 36 1.22 5.33 -2.53
N VAL A 37 1.59 4.14 -2.03
CA VAL A 37 3.01 3.75 -1.94
C VAL A 37 3.61 3.71 -3.35
N GLN A 38 4.64 4.52 -3.57
CA GLN A 38 5.36 4.57 -4.82
C GLN A 38 6.33 3.40 -4.98
N THR A 39 6.40 2.84 -6.18
CA THR A 39 7.36 1.80 -6.57
C THR A 39 7.99 2.12 -7.92
N ALA A 40 9.11 1.45 -8.23
CA ALA A 40 9.73 1.48 -9.55
C ALA A 40 9.13 0.39 -10.44
N ALA A 41 8.73 0.74 -11.66
CA ALA A 41 8.35 -0.22 -12.69
C ALA A 41 8.83 0.24 -14.07
N PHE A 42 8.87 -0.67 -15.03
CA PHE A 42 8.95 -0.32 -16.45
C PHE A 42 7.62 0.28 -16.90
N CYS A 43 7.65 1.32 -17.73
CA CYS A 43 6.45 2.03 -18.15
C CYS A 43 6.41 2.21 -19.66
N PHE A 44 5.76 1.27 -20.36
CA PHE A 44 5.30 1.46 -21.72
C PHE A 44 4.05 2.35 -21.75
N ALA A 45 4.06 3.31 -22.65
CA ALA A 45 2.99 4.29 -22.90
C ALA A 45 3.03 4.70 -24.39
N LEU A 46 1.94 5.30 -24.89
CA LEU A 46 1.87 5.76 -26.28
C LEU A 46 2.45 7.18 -26.47
N ASP A 47 2.48 7.97 -25.40
CA ASP A 47 3.16 9.25 -25.34
C ASP A 47 4.66 9.07 -25.04
N ALA A 48 5.50 9.77 -25.81
CA ALA A 48 6.94 9.60 -25.76
C ALA A 48 7.59 10.16 -24.46
N GLU A 49 6.90 11.03 -23.72
CA GLU A 49 7.40 11.62 -22.48
C GLU A 49 7.31 10.67 -21.29
N THR A 50 6.32 9.77 -21.24
CA THR A 50 6.20 8.77 -20.17
C THR A 50 6.63 7.36 -20.55
N ASN A 51 6.85 7.09 -21.84
CA ASN A 51 7.41 5.82 -22.29
C ASN A 51 8.87 5.66 -21.84
N THR A 52 9.15 4.52 -21.20
CA THR A 52 10.47 4.09 -20.72
C THR A 52 10.88 2.72 -21.26
N VAL A 53 10.11 2.18 -22.22
CA VAL A 53 10.35 0.90 -22.90
C VAL A 53 10.57 1.19 -24.40
N ASP A 54 11.84 1.27 -24.78
CA ASP A 54 12.34 1.51 -26.14
C ASP A 54 12.48 0.18 -26.90
N ILE A 55 11.51 -0.14 -27.76
CA ILE A 55 11.51 -1.36 -28.59
C ILE A 55 12.20 -1.03 -29.91
N ARG A 56 13.51 -1.25 -29.96
CA ARG A 56 14.36 -0.95 -31.13
C ARG A 56 14.13 -1.90 -32.28
N ARG A 57 13.92 -3.19 -31.96
CA ARG A 57 13.59 -4.22 -32.95
C ARG A 57 12.70 -5.28 -32.35
N ASN A 58 11.67 -5.68 -33.08
CA ASN A 58 10.78 -6.77 -32.75
C ASN A 58 10.32 -7.41 -34.06
N THR A 59 10.68 -8.67 -34.28
CA THR A 59 10.19 -9.49 -35.40
C THR A 59 9.37 -10.69 -34.92
N SER A 60 8.97 -10.70 -33.64
CA SER A 60 8.14 -11.75 -33.03
C SER A 60 6.66 -11.66 -33.42
N VAL A 61 5.88 -12.64 -32.97
CA VAL A 61 4.41 -12.68 -33.16
C VAL A 61 3.66 -11.60 -32.39
N LEU A 62 4.24 -11.05 -31.31
CA LEU A 62 3.57 -10.03 -30.50
C LEU A 62 3.82 -8.64 -31.07
N HIS A 63 2.76 -7.86 -31.30
CA HIS A 63 2.87 -6.44 -31.61
C HIS A 63 3.52 -5.68 -30.44
N ASN A 64 4.15 -4.53 -30.75
CA ASN A 64 4.94 -3.75 -29.79
C ASN A 64 4.13 -3.32 -28.55
N GLU A 65 2.84 -3.06 -28.72
CA GLU A 65 1.91 -2.67 -27.65
C GLU A 65 1.74 -3.82 -26.64
N PHE A 66 1.58 -5.05 -27.12
CA PHE A 66 1.47 -6.23 -26.24
C PHE A 66 2.82 -6.56 -25.59
N LEU A 67 3.93 -6.44 -26.31
CA LEU A 67 5.27 -6.69 -25.78
C LEU A 67 5.63 -5.68 -24.68
N GLY A 68 5.47 -4.38 -24.97
CA GLY A 68 5.72 -3.29 -24.02
C GLY A 68 4.79 -3.33 -22.80
N HIS A 69 3.50 -3.63 -23.00
CA HIS A 69 2.57 -3.80 -21.88
C HIS A 69 2.92 -5.02 -21.00
N ARG A 70 3.36 -6.14 -21.58
CA ARG A 70 3.84 -7.31 -20.80
C ARG A 70 5.09 -6.96 -19.99
N ILE A 71 6.06 -6.28 -20.61
CA ILE A 71 7.29 -5.81 -19.94
C ILE A 71 6.95 -4.84 -18.79
N SER A 72 5.96 -3.97 -18.98
CA SER A 72 5.50 -3.01 -17.96
C SER A 72 4.80 -3.63 -16.75
N LEU A 73 4.45 -4.92 -16.81
CA LEU A 73 3.82 -5.66 -15.72
C LEU A 73 4.78 -6.68 -15.08
N ILE A 74 6.07 -6.64 -15.42
CA ILE A 74 7.10 -7.43 -14.73
C ILE A 74 7.42 -6.73 -13.40
N PRO A 75 7.15 -7.38 -12.25
CA PRO A 75 7.55 -6.84 -10.95
C PRO A 75 9.07 -6.70 -10.87
N VAL A 76 9.53 -5.55 -10.40
CA VAL A 76 10.93 -5.24 -10.13
C VAL A 76 11.16 -5.32 -8.62
N HIS A 77 12.14 -6.10 -8.19
CA HIS A 77 12.50 -6.23 -6.78
C HIS A 77 13.64 -5.28 -6.39
N LEU A 78 13.27 -4.10 -5.87
CA LEU A 78 14.21 -3.16 -5.24
C LEU A 78 14.17 -3.26 -3.71
N SER A 79 15.28 -2.92 -3.05
CA SER A 79 15.27 -2.62 -1.62
C SER A 79 14.62 -1.25 -1.34
N GLU A 80 14.29 -0.99 -0.08
CA GLU A 80 13.75 0.31 0.35
C GLU A 80 14.71 1.46 0.04
N ASN A 81 16.02 1.19 0.19
CA ASN A 81 17.07 2.16 -0.07
C ASN A 81 17.21 2.45 -1.58
N GLU A 82 17.30 1.43 -2.43
CA GLU A 82 17.38 1.61 -3.89
C GLU A 82 16.13 2.31 -4.44
N THR A 83 14.94 1.93 -3.97
CA THR A 83 13.67 2.57 -4.38
C THR A 83 13.68 4.06 -4.07
N ARG A 84 14.22 4.45 -2.92
CA ARG A 84 14.41 5.86 -2.54
C ARG A 84 15.48 6.55 -3.39
N ASP A 85 16.60 5.90 -3.68
CA ASP A 85 17.66 6.47 -4.54
C ASP A 85 17.15 6.72 -5.97
N VAL A 86 16.34 5.81 -6.53
CA VAL A 86 15.66 6.00 -7.84
C VAL A 86 14.64 7.15 -7.77
N ALA A 87 13.83 7.22 -6.71
CA ALA A 87 12.83 8.28 -6.54
C ALA A 87 13.44 9.68 -6.37
N GLU A 88 14.62 9.78 -5.75
CA GLU A 88 15.38 11.02 -5.60
C GLU A 88 16.30 11.31 -6.81
N GLY A 89 16.28 10.49 -7.87
CA GLY A 89 17.11 10.66 -9.06
C GLY A 89 18.61 10.43 -8.83
N ARG A 90 18.98 9.73 -7.75
CA ARG A 90 20.36 9.46 -7.31
C ARG A 90 20.89 8.08 -7.72
N ALA A 91 20.12 7.32 -8.51
CA ALA A 91 20.49 6.04 -9.09
C ALA A 91 19.75 5.84 -10.43
N LEU A 92 20.47 5.75 -11.55
CA LEU A 92 19.90 5.52 -12.88
C LEU A 92 20.12 4.07 -13.32
N PHE A 93 19.04 3.28 -13.31
CA PHE A 93 19.06 1.93 -13.86
C PHE A 93 18.58 1.87 -15.32
N GLU A 94 19.35 1.20 -16.17
CA GLU A 94 18.97 0.88 -17.55
C GLU A 94 19.18 -0.62 -17.81
N PHE A 95 18.17 -1.26 -18.41
CA PHE A 95 18.14 -2.69 -18.73
C PHE A 95 18.02 -2.93 -20.21
N THR A 96 18.60 -4.02 -20.70
CA THR A 96 18.49 -4.46 -22.09
C THR A 96 18.04 -5.91 -22.18
N LEU A 97 17.19 -6.19 -23.17
CA LEU A 97 16.69 -7.51 -23.50
C LEU A 97 16.94 -7.74 -24.99
N GLN A 98 18.00 -8.49 -25.31
CA GLN A 98 18.49 -8.69 -26.67
C GLN A 98 18.56 -10.19 -26.98
N MET A 99 17.48 -10.72 -27.56
CA MET A 99 17.28 -12.15 -27.78
C MET A 99 16.90 -12.44 -29.23
N LYS A 100 17.49 -13.49 -29.80
CA LYS A 100 17.37 -13.87 -31.21
C LYS A 100 17.37 -15.39 -31.35
N ASN A 101 16.42 -15.95 -32.09
CA ASN A 101 16.26 -17.41 -32.19
C ASN A 101 16.79 -18.01 -33.50
N ASP A 102 18.11 -18.15 -33.60
CA ASP A 102 18.78 -18.91 -34.68
C ASP A 102 18.62 -20.46 -34.54
N GLY A 103 17.75 -20.93 -33.64
CA GLY A 103 17.54 -22.34 -33.34
C GLY A 103 16.43 -23.02 -34.16
N LEU A 104 16.47 -24.35 -34.20
CA LEU A 104 15.40 -25.20 -34.77
C LEU A 104 14.23 -25.46 -33.81
N THR A 105 14.32 -25.00 -32.57
CA THR A 105 13.27 -25.06 -31.53
C THR A 105 12.78 -23.66 -31.16
N PRO A 106 11.54 -23.49 -30.68
CA PRO A 106 11.10 -22.21 -30.11
C PRO A 106 11.99 -21.80 -28.93
N LEU A 107 12.19 -20.48 -28.76
CA LEU A 107 12.98 -19.90 -27.67
C LEU A 107 12.07 -19.06 -26.77
N ASP A 108 12.04 -19.37 -25.48
CA ASP A 108 11.29 -18.63 -24.48
C ASP A 108 12.14 -17.50 -23.88
N VAL A 109 11.78 -16.26 -24.21
CA VAL A 109 12.40 -15.06 -23.67
C VAL A 109 11.69 -14.71 -22.37
N THR A 110 12.41 -14.82 -21.25
CA THR A 110 11.91 -14.62 -19.88
C THR A 110 12.61 -13.43 -19.21
N SER A 111 12.09 -12.96 -18.06
CA SER A 111 12.70 -11.88 -17.28
C SER A 111 14.12 -12.19 -16.75
N GLY A 112 14.55 -13.46 -16.72
CA GLY A 112 15.93 -13.84 -16.42
C GLY A 112 16.93 -13.50 -17.53
N HIS A 113 16.46 -13.10 -18.71
CA HIS A 113 17.30 -12.67 -19.84
C HIS A 113 17.58 -11.16 -19.85
N PHE A 114 17.06 -10.39 -18.88
CA PHE A 114 17.44 -8.98 -18.75
C PHE A 114 18.90 -8.86 -18.30
N LYS A 115 19.67 -8.10 -19.07
CA LYS A 115 20.89 -7.46 -18.58
C LYS A 115 20.56 -6.08 -18.01
N GLY A 116 21.39 -5.57 -17.13
CA GLY A 116 21.17 -4.27 -16.51
C GLY A 116 22.46 -3.56 -16.13
N SER A 117 22.36 -2.25 -15.99
CA SER A 117 23.41 -1.37 -15.49
C SER A 117 22.85 -0.38 -14.47
N LEU A 118 23.69 0.06 -13.54
CA LEU A 118 23.46 1.18 -12.64
C LEU A 118 24.52 2.24 -12.93
N ASP A 119 24.06 3.44 -13.31
CA ASP A 119 24.92 4.60 -13.64
C ASP A 119 26.02 4.28 -14.69
N GLY A 120 25.71 3.34 -15.60
CA GLY A 120 26.62 2.86 -16.65
C GLY A 120 27.52 1.67 -16.27
N VAL A 121 27.48 1.19 -15.02
CA VAL A 121 28.21 0.01 -14.55
C VAL A 121 27.33 -1.24 -14.65
N GLU A 122 27.80 -2.30 -15.31
CA GLU A 122 27.03 -3.56 -15.49
C GLU A 122 26.74 -4.24 -14.13
N LEU A 123 25.50 -4.69 -13.95
CA LEU A 123 25.04 -5.35 -12.72
C LEU A 123 25.52 -6.80 -12.65
N SER A 124 25.82 -7.27 -11.45
CA SER A 124 26.09 -8.69 -11.21
C SER A 124 24.86 -9.58 -11.46
N GLU A 125 25.09 -10.83 -11.85
CA GLU A 125 24.03 -11.84 -11.97
C GLU A 125 23.24 -12.01 -10.67
N ASP A 126 23.88 -11.91 -9.51
CA ASP A 126 23.20 -11.94 -8.20
C ASP A 126 22.21 -10.77 -8.03
N THR A 127 22.61 -9.56 -8.44
CA THR A 127 21.72 -8.39 -8.44
C THR A 127 20.54 -8.58 -9.40
N LEU A 128 20.79 -9.07 -10.62
CA LEU A 128 19.74 -9.34 -11.61
C LEU A 128 18.77 -10.44 -11.15
N ASN A 129 19.29 -11.51 -10.53
CA ASN A 129 18.49 -12.58 -9.94
C ASN A 129 17.70 -12.12 -8.70
N ARG A 130 18.21 -11.15 -7.94
CA ARG A 130 17.43 -10.49 -6.87
C ARG A 130 16.32 -9.61 -7.44
N MET A 131 16.57 -8.88 -8.52
CA MET A 131 15.64 -7.94 -9.16
C MET A 131 14.52 -8.63 -9.96
N PHE A 132 14.82 -9.74 -10.63
CA PHE A 132 13.89 -10.53 -11.44
C PHE A 132 13.84 -12.00 -11.01
N PRO A 133 13.51 -12.29 -9.74
CA PRO A 133 13.65 -13.62 -9.16
C PRO A 133 12.76 -14.66 -9.82
N VAL A 134 13.24 -15.91 -9.87
CA VAL A 134 12.42 -17.07 -10.22
C VAL A 134 11.22 -17.19 -9.28
N ASP A 135 10.08 -17.63 -9.81
CA ASP A 135 8.91 -17.89 -8.98
C ASP A 135 9.13 -19.13 -8.08
N PRO A 136 8.83 -19.08 -6.77
CA PRO A 136 9.07 -20.20 -5.86
C PRO A 136 8.26 -21.48 -6.16
N LEU A 137 7.17 -21.39 -6.92
CA LEU A 137 6.29 -22.51 -7.24
C LEU A 137 6.66 -23.17 -8.59
N THR A 138 6.83 -22.38 -9.67
CA THR A 138 7.20 -22.90 -11.00
C THR A 138 8.69 -23.13 -11.18
N ARG A 139 9.53 -22.43 -10.42
CA ARG A 139 11.01 -22.40 -10.53
C ARG A 139 11.54 -21.84 -11.85
N ASP A 140 10.75 -20.99 -12.50
CA ASP A 140 11.10 -20.30 -13.74
C ASP A 140 10.94 -18.77 -13.57
N HIS A 141 11.54 -18.01 -14.49
CA HIS A 141 11.35 -16.56 -14.61
C HIS A 141 10.06 -16.23 -15.39
N ILE A 142 9.64 -14.97 -15.38
CA ILE A 142 8.39 -14.55 -16.03
C ILE A 142 8.56 -14.57 -17.55
N LEU A 143 7.77 -15.40 -18.25
CA LEU A 143 7.77 -15.49 -19.71
C LEU A 143 7.29 -14.18 -20.35
N ILE A 144 8.14 -13.54 -21.14
CA ILE A 144 7.85 -12.29 -21.86
C ILE A 144 7.27 -12.61 -23.23
N VAL A 145 8.00 -13.39 -24.06
CA VAL A 145 7.59 -13.77 -25.42
C VAL A 145 8.25 -15.09 -25.85
N ARG A 146 7.58 -15.87 -26.70
CA ARG A 146 8.15 -17.05 -27.35
C ARG A 146 8.49 -16.73 -28.79
N LEU A 147 9.77 -16.81 -29.14
CA LEU A 147 10.27 -16.60 -30.50
C LEU A 147 10.20 -17.91 -31.29
N LYS A 148 9.66 -17.88 -32.52
CA LYS A 148 9.60 -19.07 -33.39
C LYS A 148 11.01 -19.54 -33.79
N PRO A 149 11.20 -20.85 -34.06
CA PRO A 149 12.43 -21.36 -34.66
C PRO A 149 12.65 -20.83 -36.07
N GLN A 150 13.89 -20.88 -36.55
CA GLN A 150 14.20 -20.67 -37.96
C GLN A 150 13.72 -21.87 -38.79
N VAL A 151 12.56 -21.72 -39.44
CA VAL A 151 11.95 -22.76 -40.31
C VAL A 151 12.56 -22.76 -41.72
N THR A 152 13.20 -21.68 -42.16
CA THR A 152 13.69 -21.49 -43.53
C THR A 152 15.13 -20.96 -43.57
N THR A 153 15.93 -21.50 -44.49
CA THR A 153 17.30 -21.02 -44.79
C THR A 153 17.32 -19.96 -45.91
N SER A 154 16.19 -19.73 -46.58
CA SER A 154 16.06 -18.75 -47.67
C SER A 154 15.60 -17.40 -47.15
N SER A 155 16.38 -16.35 -47.41
CA SER A 155 16.23 -14.96 -46.91
C SER A 155 14.93 -14.21 -47.31
N SER A 156 13.99 -14.88 -47.96
CA SER A 156 12.81 -14.30 -48.62
C SER A 156 11.46 -14.77 -48.06
N ALA A 157 11.44 -15.69 -47.09
CA ALA A 157 10.21 -16.25 -46.53
C ALA A 157 10.33 -16.53 -45.02
N GLY A 158 10.28 -15.46 -44.22
CA GLY A 158 10.43 -15.51 -42.76
C GLY A 158 11.88 -15.36 -42.31
N GLY A 159 12.25 -14.17 -41.86
CA GLY A 159 13.52 -13.95 -41.17
C GLY A 159 13.52 -14.53 -39.75
N VAL A 160 14.68 -14.57 -39.12
CA VAL A 160 14.82 -14.98 -37.72
C VAL A 160 13.99 -14.06 -36.80
N GLU A 161 13.25 -14.64 -35.86
CA GLU A 161 12.55 -13.88 -34.83
C GLU A 161 13.53 -13.40 -33.76
N GLU A 162 13.51 -12.10 -33.48
CA GLU A 162 14.36 -11.42 -32.51
C GLU A 162 13.66 -10.22 -31.88
N VAL A 163 14.14 -9.84 -30.69
CA VAL A 163 13.66 -8.75 -29.86
C VAL A 163 14.86 -8.04 -29.25
N ASP A 164 14.94 -6.71 -29.47
CA ASP A 164 15.86 -5.77 -28.85
C ASP A 164 15.04 -4.67 -28.18
N VAL A 165 15.05 -4.65 -26.84
CA VAL A 165 14.33 -3.66 -26.02
C VAL A 165 15.29 -3.08 -24.98
N THR A 166 15.23 -1.77 -24.79
CA THR A 166 15.87 -1.06 -23.67
C THR A 166 14.83 -0.49 -22.73
N CYS A 167 14.99 -0.72 -21.42
CA CYS A 167 14.02 -0.36 -20.39
C CYS A 167 14.68 0.50 -19.30
N ARG A 168 13.96 1.51 -18.80
CA ARG A 168 14.35 2.29 -17.61
C ARG A 168 13.22 2.28 -16.58
N PHE A 169 13.54 2.49 -15.30
CA PHE A 169 12.52 2.61 -14.28
C PHE A 169 11.82 3.97 -14.33
N ARG A 170 10.51 3.96 -14.05
CA ARG A 170 9.71 5.14 -13.69
C ARG A 170 9.02 4.89 -12.36
N MET A 171 9.11 5.86 -11.46
CA MET A 171 8.32 5.88 -10.23
C MET A 171 6.87 6.24 -10.53
N GLY A 172 5.93 5.58 -9.87
CA GLY A 172 4.50 5.88 -9.92
C GLY A 172 3.76 5.17 -8.78
N ARG A 173 2.43 5.31 -8.71
CA ARG A 173 1.61 4.72 -7.64
C ARG A 173 0.54 3.78 -8.20
N GLY A 174 0.04 2.87 -7.36
CA GLY A 174 -1.07 1.99 -7.71
C GLY A 174 -2.37 2.72 -8.12
N LYS A 175 -2.60 3.96 -7.63
CA LYS A 175 -3.69 4.86 -8.02
C LYS A 175 -3.56 5.33 -9.48
N ASP A 176 -2.34 5.42 -10.00
CA ASP A 176 -2.05 5.86 -11.37
C ASP A 176 -2.12 4.69 -12.38
N HIS A 177 -1.54 3.54 -12.02
CA HIS A 177 -1.70 2.27 -12.74
C HIS A 177 -1.30 1.09 -11.84
N ALA A 178 -2.01 -0.04 -11.95
CA ALA A 178 -1.74 -1.26 -11.18
C ALA A 178 -0.36 -1.92 -11.42
N ARG A 179 0.52 -1.32 -12.24
CA ARG A 179 1.91 -1.76 -12.45
C ARG A 179 2.83 -1.32 -11.29
N TRP A 180 2.41 -0.29 -10.56
CA TRP A 180 3.11 0.25 -9.40
C TRP A 180 2.52 -0.19 -8.05
N THR A 181 1.50 -1.04 -8.05
CA THR A 181 0.91 -1.60 -6.83
C THR A 181 1.93 -2.54 -6.16
N PRO A 182 2.40 -2.28 -4.93
CA PRO A 182 3.52 -3.02 -4.32
C PRO A 182 3.16 -4.45 -3.88
N CYS A 183 1.87 -4.81 -3.87
CA CYS A 183 1.36 -5.98 -3.17
C CYS A 183 0.26 -6.73 -3.94
N SER A 184 0.32 -8.06 -3.96
CA SER A 184 -0.74 -8.93 -4.50
C SER A 184 -1.84 -9.25 -3.49
N ILE A 185 -1.53 -9.17 -2.19
CA ILE A 185 -2.48 -9.30 -1.09
C ILE A 185 -2.27 -8.11 -0.16
N CYS A 186 -3.33 -7.35 0.11
CA CYS A 186 -3.36 -6.37 1.20
C CYS A 186 -4.81 -6.30 1.70
N ALA A 187 -5.07 -7.04 2.77
CA ALA A 187 -6.41 -7.27 3.30
C ALA A 187 -6.37 -7.39 4.82
N PHE A 188 -7.52 -7.17 5.46
CA PHE A 188 -7.72 -7.46 6.87
C PHE A 188 -9.14 -7.99 7.10
N GLY A 189 -9.34 -8.67 8.22
CA GLY A 189 -10.66 -9.09 8.69
C GLY A 189 -10.74 -8.96 10.22
N ASN A 190 -11.96 -8.84 10.75
CA ASN A 190 -12.17 -8.76 12.19
C ASN A 190 -11.76 -10.09 12.86
N VAL A 191 -11.14 -10.03 14.04
CA VAL A 191 -10.86 -11.23 14.84
C VAL A 191 -12.17 -11.79 15.39
N ILE A 192 -12.39 -13.08 15.18
CA ILE A 192 -13.60 -13.78 15.63
C ILE A 192 -13.57 -13.88 17.16
N ASP A 193 -14.70 -13.54 17.78
CA ASP A 193 -14.96 -13.78 19.19
C ASP A 193 -15.55 -15.18 19.32
N GLU A 194 -14.70 -16.17 19.58
CA GLU A 194 -15.10 -17.59 19.55
C GLU A 194 -16.17 -17.93 20.60
N ALA A 195 -16.26 -17.17 21.70
CA ALA A 195 -17.31 -17.34 22.71
C ALA A 195 -18.66 -16.89 22.15
N LYS A 196 -18.74 -15.67 21.58
CA LYS A 196 -19.96 -15.19 20.90
C LYS A 196 -20.31 -16.03 19.67
N ALA A 197 -19.32 -16.55 18.95
CA ALA A 197 -19.54 -17.41 17.81
C ALA A 197 -20.18 -18.75 18.21
N GLN A 198 -19.79 -19.33 19.35
CA GLN A 198 -20.42 -20.53 19.89
C GLN A 198 -21.84 -20.23 20.40
N GLU A 199 -22.04 -19.15 21.16
CA GLU A 199 -23.37 -18.72 21.65
C GLU A 199 -24.37 -18.50 20.50
N ALA A 200 -23.96 -17.79 19.45
CA ALA A 200 -24.79 -17.56 18.27
C ALA A 200 -25.01 -18.84 17.42
N LEU A 201 -24.07 -19.79 17.40
CA LEU A 201 -24.26 -21.09 16.77
C LEU A 201 -25.32 -21.92 17.53
N ASP A 202 -25.23 -21.95 18.86
CA ASP A 202 -26.17 -22.68 19.72
C ASP A 202 -27.58 -22.09 19.62
N GLU A 203 -27.70 -20.75 19.49
CA GLU A 203 -28.95 -20.08 19.15
C GLU A 203 -29.54 -20.53 17.79
N GLU A 204 -28.76 -20.54 16.70
CA GLU A 204 -29.27 -20.92 15.38
C GLU A 204 -29.65 -22.41 15.32
N VAL A 205 -28.89 -23.29 15.99
CA VAL A 205 -29.24 -24.70 16.18
C VAL A 205 -30.52 -24.86 16.99
N ALA A 206 -30.71 -24.07 18.05
CA ALA A 206 -31.94 -24.08 18.84
C ALA A 206 -33.15 -23.59 18.02
N LYS A 207 -33.00 -22.54 17.20
CA LYS A 207 -34.04 -22.04 16.28
C LYS A 207 -34.43 -23.09 15.24
N ALA A 208 -33.45 -23.77 14.63
CA ALA A 208 -33.70 -24.86 13.68
C ALA A 208 -34.48 -26.02 14.35
N ARG A 209 -34.06 -26.45 15.54
CA ARG A 209 -34.74 -27.51 16.30
C ARG A 209 -36.14 -27.12 16.77
N ALA A 210 -36.36 -25.86 17.17
CA ALA A 210 -37.69 -25.34 17.53
C ALA A 210 -38.67 -25.31 16.33
N LEU A 211 -38.15 -25.23 15.10
CA LEU A 211 -38.93 -25.37 13.86
C LEU A 211 -39.18 -26.83 13.44
N ASN A 212 -38.70 -27.81 14.22
CA ASN A 212 -38.74 -29.25 13.90
C ASN A 212 -37.94 -29.63 12.64
N ALA A 213 -36.86 -28.90 12.35
CA ALA A 213 -35.95 -29.22 11.25
C ALA A 213 -35.29 -30.60 11.43
N THR A 214 -34.96 -31.29 10.34
CA THR A 214 -34.28 -32.59 10.40
C THR A 214 -32.82 -32.45 10.86
N GLU A 215 -32.19 -33.53 11.30
CA GLU A 215 -30.76 -33.47 11.66
C GLU A 215 -29.88 -33.15 10.44
N GLU A 216 -30.27 -33.50 9.21
CA GLU A 216 -29.58 -33.04 7.99
C GLU A 216 -29.74 -31.53 7.76
N GLU A 217 -30.84 -30.92 8.20
CA GLU A 217 -31.07 -29.47 8.16
C GLU A 217 -30.29 -28.74 9.26
N VAL A 218 -30.27 -29.28 10.48
CA VAL A 218 -29.42 -28.78 11.58
C VAL A 218 -27.94 -28.84 11.19
N ASN A 219 -27.48 -29.93 10.57
CA ASN A 219 -26.10 -30.03 10.07
C ASN A 219 -25.80 -29.02 8.93
N ARG A 220 -26.79 -28.65 8.10
CA ARG A 220 -26.63 -27.55 7.13
C ARG A 220 -26.48 -26.20 7.83
N VAL A 221 -27.32 -25.90 8.82
CA VAL A 221 -27.22 -24.67 9.63
C VAL A 221 -25.86 -24.56 10.32
N ILE A 222 -25.36 -25.65 10.93
CA ILE A 222 -24.02 -25.69 11.54
C ILE A 222 -22.93 -25.41 10.49
N HIS A 223 -23.02 -26.01 9.30
CA HIS A 223 -22.06 -25.78 8.21
C HIS A 223 -22.08 -24.33 7.72
N ASP A 224 -23.24 -23.80 7.37
CA ASP A 224 -23.42 -22.43 6.85
C ASP A 224 -22.98 -21.38 7.89
N PHE A 225 -23.27 -21.61 9.17
CA PHE A 225 -22.77 -20.77 10.26
C PHE A 225 -21.25 -20.87 10.40
N THR A 226 -20.67 -22.07 10.36
CA THR A 226 -19.22 -22.28 10.45
C THR A 226 -18.47 -21.64 9.27
N CYS A 227 -19.06 -21.64 8.08
CA CYS A 227 -18.47 -21.05 6.87
C CYS A 227 -18.66 -19.54 6.75
N MET A 228 -19.78 -18.97 7.21
CA MET A 228 -20.07 -17.53 7.05
C MET A 228 -20.65 -16.85 8.30
N GLY A 229 -21.53 -17.51 9.06
CA GLY A 229 -22.18 -16.94 10.25
C GLY A 229 -21.19 -16.45 11.30
N ARG A 230 -20.18 -17.26 11.64
CA ARG A 230 -19.16 -16.95 12.66
C ARG A 230 -18.36 -15.67 12.37
N HIS A 231 -18.20 -15.28 11.11
CA HIS A 231 -17.51 -14.04 10.74
C HIS A 231 -18.29 -12.76 11.12
N ARG A 232 -19.54 -12.88 11.57
CA ARG A 232 -20.33 -11.79 12.17
C ARG A 232 -20.12 -11.66 13.68
N CYS A 233 -19.51 -12.66 14.32
CA CYS A 233 -19.26 -12.70 15.76
C CYS A 233 -17.80 -12.32 16.00
N TYR A 234 -17.52 -11.03 16.17
CA TYR A 234 -16.17 -10.50 16.33
C TYR A 234 -15.99 -9.66 17.60
N VAL A 235 -14.73 -9.42 17.97
CA VAL A 235 -14.40 -8.65 19.18
C VAL A 235 -14.82 -7.18 19.01
N LEU A 236 -15.61 -6.67 19.95
CA LEU A 236 -16.11 -5.29 19.97
C LEU A 236 -15.44 -4.46 21.07
N ASN A 237 -15.41 -3.14 20.91
CA ASN A 237 -15.04 -2.17 21.95
C ASN A 237 -16.29 -1.76 22.77
N GLU A 238 -16.07 -0.88 23.75
CA GLU A 238 -17.12 -0.33 24.64
C GLU A 238 -18.20 0.48 23.89
N HIS A 239 -17.95 0.88 22.64
CA HIS A 239 -18.89 1.61 21.79
C HIS A 239 -19.61 0.72 20.75
N GLY A 240 -19.30 -0.58 20.71
CA GLY A 240 -19.87 -1.53 19.75
C GLY A 240 -19.18 -1.58 18.39
N ASP A 241 -18.04 -0.91 18.21
CA ASP A 241 -17.22 -1.01 16.97
C ASP A 241 -16.28 -2.23 17.04
N PRO A 242 -15.79 -2.76 15.90
CA PRO A 242 -14.78 -3.81 15.91
C PRO A 242 -13.45 -3.33 16.54
N ALA A 243 -12.91 -4.10 17.49
CA ALA A 243 -11.74 -3.72 18.29
C ALA A 243 -10.43 -4.43 17.92
N GLN A 244 -10.50 -5.51 17.13
CA GLN A 244 -9.36 -6.35 16.77
C GLN A 244 -9.45 -6.83 15.33
N PHE A 245 -8.33 -6.76 14.61
CA PHE A 245 -8.23 -7.13 13.20
C PHE A 245 -6.99 -8.02 12.95
N LEU A 246 -7.15 -9.02 12.10
CA LEU A 246 -6.04 -9.78 11.53
C LEU A 246 -5.70 -9.16 10.16
N PHE A 247 -4.48 -8.63 10.01
CA PHE A 247 -3.99 -8.00 8.79
C PHE A 247 -3.06 -8.95 8.02
N LYS A 248 -3.15 -8.96 6.69
CA LYS A 248 -2.41 -9.86 5.79
C LYS A 248 -1.90 -9.12 4.56
N LEU A 249 -0.59 -9.18 4.34
CA LEU A 249 0.12 -8.38 3.34
C LEU A 249 1.17 -9.21 2.60
N ARG A 250 1.11 -9.29 1.27
CA ARG A 250 2.15 -9.90 0.43
C ARG A 250 2.75 -8.87 -0.52
N SER A 251 4.06 -8.62 -0.38
CA SER A 251 4.83 -7.76 -1.29
C SER A 251 5.23 -8.51 -2.55
N GLU A 252 5.23 -7.83 -3.70
CA GLU A 252 5.73 -8.35 -4.98
C GLU A 252 6.78 -7.41 -5.63
N CYS A 253 7.31 -6.43 -4.89
CA CYS A 253 8.21 -5.39 -5.42
C CYS A 253 9.57 -5.32 -4.68
N GLY A 254 9.99 -6.40 -4.02
CA GLY A 254 11.21 -6.47 -3.21
C GLY A 254 11.11 -5.80 -1.83
N LEU A 255 10.34 -4.71 -1.71
CA LEU A 255 10.09 -4.00 -0.46
C LEU A 255 9.55 -4.93 0.64
N ARG A 256 10.08 -4.83 1.86
CA ARG A 256 9.62 -5.65 3.00
C ARG A 256 8.17 -5.34 3.38
N PRO A 257 7.32 -6.34 3.67
CA PRO A 257 5.94 -6.10 4.13
C PRO A 257 5.86 -5.22 5.38
N SER A 258 6.82 -5.32 6.31
CA SER A 258 6.90 -4.43 7.48
C SER A 258 7.15 -2.98 7.09
N TYR A 259 8.05 -2.73 6.14
CA TYR A 259 8.29 -1.39 5.59
C TYR A 259 7.07 -0.85 4.84
N LEU A 260 6.34 -1.67 4.09
CA LEU A 260 5.11 -1.24 3.42
C LEU A 260 4.07 -0.72 4.42
N VAL A 261 3.91 -1.37 5.59
CA VAL A 261 3.03 -0.86 6.66
C VAL A 261 3.53 0.48 7.21
N PHE A 262 4.83 0.60 7.53
CA PHE A 262 5.46 1.85 7.96
C PHE A 262 5.22 2.99 6.94
N LYS A 263 5.46 2.72 5.65
CA LYS A 263 5.33 3.70 4.56
C LYS A 263 3.89 4.11 4.35
N GLY A 264 2.95 3.16 4.39
CA GLY A 264 1.52 3.42 4.30
C GLY A 264 1.00 4.31 5.43
N LEU A 265 1.39 4.04 6.68
CA LEU A 265 1.05 4.92 7.81
C LEU A 265 1.72 6.31 7.70
N SER A 266 2.97 6.38 7.24
CA SER A 266 3.69 7.65 7.08
C SER A 266 3.02 8.56 6.05
N ILE A 267 2.62 8.01 4.89
CA ILE A 267 1.85 8.74 3.86
C ILE A 267 0.53 9.30 4.43
N LEU A 268 -0.14 8.57 5.34
CA LEU A 268 -1.36 9.06 6.00
C LEU A 268 -1.07 10.16 7.02
N SER A 269 0.00 10.02 7.84
CA SER A 269 0.51 11.10 8.71
C SER A 269 0.70 12.39 7.92
N ASP A 270 1.37 12.30 6.77
CA ASP A 270 1.84 13.49 6.05
C ASP A 270 0.70 14.14 5.25
N ARG A 271 -0.27 13.37 4.76
CA ARG A 271 -1.53 13.89 4.19
C ARG A 271 -2.38 14.60 5.24
N VAL A 272 -2.58 13.99 6.42
CA VAL A 272 -3.33 14.64 7.52
C VAL A 272 -2.58 15.87 8.04
N GLN A 273 -1.24 15.86 8.09
CA GLN A 273 -0.46 17.04 8.47
C GLN A 273 -0.53 18.15 7.42
N THR A 274 -0.54 17.81 6.14
CA THR A 274 -0.75 18.77 5.04
C THR A 274 -2.14 19.39 5.13
N LEU A 275 -3.16 18.58 5.39
CA LEU A 275 -4.53 19.05 5.65
C LEU A 275 -4.62 19.95 6.88
N ALA A 276 -3.92 19.62 7.98
CA ALA A 276 -3.89 20.44 9.20
C ALA A 276 -3.31 21.85 8.95
N ARG A 277 -2.25 21.95 8.14
CA ARG A 277 -1.68 23.23 7.69
C ARG A 277 -2.67 23.98 6.79
N GLY A 278 -3.23 23.29 5.79
CA GLY A 278 -4.27 23.85 4.92
C GLY A 278 -5.46 24.41 5.71
N MET A 279 -5.93 23.72 6.75
CA MET A 279 -7.05 24.15 7.61
C MET A 279 -6.72 25.35 8.51
N ARG A 280 -5.44 25.55 8.86
CA ARG A 280 -4.95 26.72 9.59
C ARG A 280 -4.83 27.95 8.68
N ASP A 281 -4.30 27.77 7.48
CA ASP A 281 -3.97 28.85 6.54
C ASP A 281 -5.12 29.17 5.57
N ALA A 282 -6.16 28.33 5.53
CA ALA A 282 -7.35 28.44 4.68
C ALA A 282 -8.03 29.81 4.74
N ARG A 283 -8.53 30.26 3.59
CA ARG A 283 -9.11 31.58 3.41
C ARG A 283 -10.63 31.52 3.24
N THR A 284 -11.26 32.69 3.24
CA THR A 284 -12.60 32.83 2.65
C THR A 284 -12.52 32.54 1.15
N PRO A 285 -13.52 31.88 0.53
CA PRO A 285 -13.43 31.48 -0.88
C PRO A 285 -13.23 32.68 -1.80
N ASP A 286 -12.15 32.65 -2.60
CA ASP A 286 -11.85 33.64 -3.63
C ASP A 286 -11.85 32.93 -4.99
N PRO A 287 -12.77 33.25 -5.93
CA PRO A 287 -12.82 32.63 -7.24
C PRO A 287 -11.62 32.96 -8.14
N ALA A 288 -10.71 33.85 -7.73
CA ALA A 288 -9.44 34.12 -8.40
C ALA A 288 -8.26 33.26 -7.90
N VAL A 289 -8.42 32.48 -6.82
CA VAL A 289 -7.33 31.70 -6.21
C VAL A 289 -7.77 30.26 -5.95
N ALA A 290 -7.03 29.30 -6.51
CA ALA A 290 -7.19 27.88 -6.21
C ALA A 290 -6.52 27.54 -4.86
N ASP A 291 -7.15 27.94 -3.75
CA ASP A 291 -6.74 27.53 -2.40
C ASP A 291 -7.16 26.07 -2.14
N PRO A 292 -6.25 25.17 -1.69
CA PRO A 292 -6.53 23.73 -1.58
C PRO A 292 -7.51 23.36 -0.44
N VAL A 293 -7.81 24.31 0.44
CA VAL A 293 -8.84 24.20 1.48
C VAL A 293 -9.63 25.51 1.52
N THR A 294 -10.92 25.44 1.22
CA THR A 294 -11.85 26.59 1.27
C THR A 294 -12.92 26.39 2.34
N ILE A 295 -13.34 27.48 3.01
CA ILE A 295 -14.20 27.41 4.20
C ILE A 295 -15.39 28.35 4.07
N GLU A 296 -16.60 27.81 4.26
CA GLU A 296 -17.85 28.55 4.23
C GLU A 296 -18.78 28.18 5.41
N ALA A 297 -19.67 29.10 5.79
CA ALA A 297 -20.74 28.81 6.73
C ALA A 297 -21.84 27.99 6.04
N TYR A 298 -22.23 26.85 6.61
CA TYR A 298 -23.13 25.93 5.92
C TYR A 298 -24.60 26.27 6.14
N GLY A 299 -25.14 27.08 5.23
CA GLY A 299 -26.53 27.54 5.26
C GLY A 299 -26.80 28.50 6.44
N ALA A 300 -27.99 28.40 7.03
CA ALA A 300 -28.43 29.27 8.12
C ALA A 300 -28.27 28.66 9.54
N VAL A 301 -27.44 27.61 9.70
CA VAL A 301 -27.28 26.90 10.98
C VAL A 301 -26.10 27.50 11.75
N PRO A 302 -26.30 28.07 12.95
CA PRO A 302 -25.21 28.63 13.76
C PRO A 302 -24.17 27.55 14.14
N GLY A 303 -22.89 27.92 14.04
CA GLY A 303 -21.76 27.02 14.36
C GLY A 303 -21.49 25.94 13.31
N MET A 304 -22.25 25.87 12.21
CA MET A 304 -22.09 24.88 11.16
C MET A 304 -21.18 25.40 10.05
N PHE A 305 -20.09 24.67 9.78
CA PHE A 305 -19.10 25.04 8.75
C PHE A 305 -18.90 23.89 7.75
N GLN A 306 -18.60 24.28 6.52
CA GLN A 306 -18.23 23.38 5.43
C GLN A 306 -16.82 23.73 4.95
N PHE A 307 -15.99 22.70 4.84
CA PHE A 307 -14.63 22.73 4.35
C PHE A 307 -14.57 21.90 3.06
N THR A 308 -14.24 22.52 1.93
CA THR A 308 -13.96 21.78 0.68
C THR A 308 -12.45 21.64 0.53
N VAL A 309 -12.01 20.42 0.23
CA VAL A 309 -10.61 19.99 0.17
C VAL A 309 -10.39 19.31 -1.17
N ASP A 310 -9.49 19.88 -1.96
CA ASP A 310 -9.14 19.38 -3.29
C ASP A 310 -7.97 18.37 -3.23
N ASP A 311 -7.81 17.59 -4.29
CA ASP A 311 -6.89 16.45 -4.45
C ASP A 311 -7.03 15.29 -3.42
N GLU A 312 -8.06 15.35 -2.57
CA GLU A 312 -8.34 14.35 -1.54
C GLU A 312 -9.53 13.43 -1.85
N ASP A 313 -9.58 12.27 -1.18
CA ASP A 313 -10.63 11.26 -1.40
C ASP A 313 -11.15 10.62 -0.11
N HIS A 314 -12.12 9.70 -0.24
CA HIS A 314 -12.71 8.91 0.84
C HIS A 314 -11.69 8.31 1.86
N THR A 315 -10.41 8.14 1.51
CA THR A 315 -9.36 7.65 2.43
C THR A 315 -9.18 8.60 3.60
N ILE A 316 -8.84 9.87 3.32
CA ILE A 316 -8.59 10.88 4.35
C ILE A 316 -9.91 11.40 4.91
N GLY A 317 -10.95 11.55 4.09
CA GLY A 317 -12.28 11.96 4.56
C GLY A 317 -12.82 11.04 5.67
N ASN A 318 -12.75 9.72 5.48
CA ASN A 318 -13.21 8.75 6.48
C ASN A 318 -12.28 8.68 7.70
N LEU A 319 -10.97 8.79 7.49
CA LEU A 319 -9.96 8.79 8.56
C LEU A 319 -10.16 9.98 9.50
N VAL A 320 -10.25 11.18 8.93
CA VAL A 320 -10.46 12.44 9.67
C VAL A 320 -11.81 12.43 10.38
N GLN A 321 -12.89 12.02 9.71
CA GLN A 321 -14.21 11.93 10.36
C GLN A 321 -14.16 11.01 11.59
N SER A 322 -13.62 9.79 11.44
CA SER A 322 -13.62 8.79 12.52
C SER A 322 -12.74 9.22 13.70
N MET A 323 -11.50 9.65 13.43
CA MET A 323 -10.55 9.98 14.51
C MET A 323 -10.92 11.29 15.23
N VAL A 324 -11.37 12.33 14.52
CA VAL A 324 -11.83 13.57 15.18
C VAL A 324 -13.15 13.36 15.92
N TYR A 325 -14.05 12.49 15.43
CA TYR A 325 -15.25 12.07 16.18
C TYR A 325 -14.89 11.35 17.48
N ASN A 326 -13.96 10.39 17.44
CA ASN A 326 -13.48 9.69 18.63
C ASN A 326 -12.86 10.67 19.64
N GLN A 327 -11.97 11.56 19.19
CA GLN A 327 -11.34 12.56 20.05
C GLN A 327 -12.36 13.53 20.66
N CYS A 328 -13.18 14.19 19.85
CA CYS A 328 -13.94 15.37 20.29
C CYS A 328 -15.35 15.04 20.80
N ILE A 329 -15.98 13.97 20.32
CA ILE A 329 -17.38 13.62 20.64
C ILE A 329 -17.45 12.44 21.60
N ARG A 330 -16.69 11.36 21.38
CA ARG A 330 -16.66 10.22 22.32
C ARG A 330 -15.84 10.53 23.58
N ASN A 331 -14.59 11.00 23.42
CA ASN A 331 -13.69 11.17 24.57
C ASN A 331 -13.90 12.52 25.28
N ASP A 332 -13.97 13.63 24.55
CA ASP A 332 -14.20 14.97 25.12
C ASP A 332 -15.71 15.27 25.39
N GLU A 333 -16.61 14.29 25.27
CA GLU A 333 -18.09 14.38 25.45
C GLU A 333 -18.80 15.46 24.61
N GLY A 334 -18.23 15.85 23.46
CA GLY A 334 -18.84 16.83 22.54
C GLY A 334 -18.74 18.29 23.00
N LYS A 335 -17.91 18.61 24.00
CA LYS A 335 -17.83 19.96 24.61
C LYS A 335 -17.39 21.08 23.66
N GLU A 336 -16.68 20.75 22.58
CA GLU A 336 -16.25 21.71 21.55
C GLU A 336 -16.96 21.48 20.19
N LEU A 337 -17.42 20.25 19.93
CA LEU A 337 -17.89 19.76 18.63
C LEU A 337 -19.14 18.88 18.81
N GLU A 338 -20.25 19.24 18.18
CA GLU A 338 -21.50 18.45 18.21
C GLU A 338 -21.60 17.45 17.05
N TYR A 339 -20.97 17.74 15.91
CA TYR A 339 -21.08 16.94 14.70
C TYR A 339 -19.82 17.05 13.84
N ILE A 340 -19.40 15.93 13.24
CA ILE A 340 -18.51 15.88 12.08
C ILE A 340 -19.03 14.84 11.08
N GLY A 341 -18.96 15.18 9.80
CA GLY A 341 -19.24 14.28 8.69
C GLY A 341 -18.40 14.64 7.47
N TYR A 342 -18.18 13.70 6.55
CA TYR A 342 -17.62 13.99 5.23
C TYR A 342 -18.50 13.43 4.11
N HIS A 343 -18.39 14.01 2.91
CA HIS A 343 -18.88 13.41 1.68
C HIS A 343 -17.99 13.80 0.50
N GLN A 344 -18.00 13.01 -0.56
CA GLN A 344 -17.39 13.33 -1.85
C GLN A 344 -18.51 13.82 -2.78
N PRO A 345 -18.55 15.11 -3.20
CA PRO A 345 -19.67 15.65 -3.98
C PRO A 345 -19.85 14.98 -5.34
N HIS A 346 -18.77 14.51 -5.98
CA HIS A 346 -18.81 13.82 -7.27
C HIS A 346 -17.79 12.68 -7.34
N PRO A 347 -18.17 11.44 -7.72
CA PRO A 347 -17.26 10.29 -7.69
C PRO A 347 -16.05 10.35 -8.63
N LEU A 348 -16.06 11.23 -9.64
CA LEU A 348 -14.96 11.38 -10.62
C LEU A 348 -14.02 12.56 -10.29
N GLU A 349 -14.27 13.29 -9.22
CA GLU A 349 -13.41 14.38 -8.74
C GLU A 349 -12.65 13.92 -7.49
N ASN A 350 -11.33 14.12 -7.43
CA ASN A 350 -10.58 14.01 -6.16
C ASN A 350 -10.87 15.27 -5.32
N ARG A 351 -12.07 15.31 -4.73
CA ARG A 351 -12.54 16.43 -3.93
C ARG A 351 -13.47 15.93 -2.83
N ILE A 352 -13.14 16.24 -1.58
CA ILE A 352 -14.00 15.92 -0.43
C ILE A 352 -14.48 17.19 0.24
N THR A 353 -15.64 17.08 0.88
CA THR A 353 -16.26 18.18 1.59
C THR A 353 -16.62 17.71 3.00
N ILE A 354 -15.85 18.20 3.98
CA ILE A 354 -15.98 17.93 5.41
C ILE A 354 -16.93 18.97 6.01
N ARG A 355 -17.88 18.52 6.83
CA ARG A 355 -18.86 19.34 7.52
C ARG A 355 -18.70 19.17 9.02
N VAL A 356 -18.69 20.27 9.76
CA VAL A 356 -18.57 20.27 11.22
C VAL A 356 -19.58 21.21 11.86
N LYS A 357 -20.03 20.87 13.07
CA LYS A 357 -20.80 21.78 13.93
C LYS A 357 -20.06 21.99 15.24
N ILE A 358 -19.50 23.18 15.43
CA ILE A 358 -18.84 23.60 16.68
C ILE A 358 -19.81 24.36 17.59
N ILE A 359 -19.52 24.40 18.88
CA ILE A 359 -20.25 25.21 19.86
C ILE A 359 -19.62 26.62 19.90
N PRO A 360 -20.24 27.68 19.35
CA PRO A 360 -19.57 28.98 19.16
C PRO A 360 -19.23 29.73 20.46
N ALA A 361 -19.84 29.33 21.58
CA ALA A 361 -19.53 29.85 22.91
C ALA A 361 -18.24 29.26 23.51
N VAL A 362 -17.73 28.16 22.95
CA VAL A 362 -16.51 27.45 23.40
C VAL A 362 -15.41 27.59 22.34
N VAL A 363 -15.75 27.42 21.06
CA VAL A 363 -14.84 27.52 19.92
C VAL A 363 -15.11 28.83 19.15
N PRO A 364 -14.27 29.87 19.30
CA PRO A 364 -14.49 31.17 18.65
C PRO A 364 -14.08 31.18 17.17
N ASP A 365 -13.16 30.29 16.75
CA ASP A 365 -12.76 30.11 15.36
C ASP A 365 -12.57 28.62 15.06
N VAL A 366 -13.22 28.15 14.01
CA VAL A 366 -13.21 26.76 13.54
C VAL A 366 -11.87 26.36 12.91
N ARG A 367 -11.09 27.32 12.39
CA ARG A 367 -9.80 27.06 11.70
C ARG A 367 -8.70 26.53 12.63
N PRO A 368 -8.26 27.26 13.69
CA PRO A 368 -7.27 26.74 14.62
C PRO A 368 -7.79 25.52 15.39
N PHE A 369 -9.11 25.43 15.62
CA PHE A 369 -9.74 24.26 16.21
C PHE A 369 -9.55 23.01 15.34
N MET A 370 -9.96 23.03 14.06
CA MET A 370 -9.82 21.88 13.16
C MET A 370 -8.35 21.54 12.89
N ALA A 371 -7.49 22.54 12.71
CA ALA A 371 -6.05 22.32 12.59
C ALA A 371 -5.47 21.59 13.81
N ARG A 372 -5.83 22.02 15.04
CA ARG A 372 -5.41 21.38 16.30
C ARG A 372 -5.92 19.94 16.43
N CYS A 373 -7.16 19.66 16.03
CA CYS A 373 -7.68 18.29 16.05
C CYS A 373 -6.97 17.39 15.03
N LEU A 374 -6.69 17.90 13.83
CA LEU A 374 -5.89 17.18 12.83
C LEU A 374 -4.43 16.97 13.30
N GLU A 375 -3.83 17.92 14.02
CA GLU A 375 -2.52 17.74 14.65
C GLU A 375 -2.54 16.63 15.73
N ARG A 376 -3.61 16.53 16.55
CA ARG A 376 -3.81 15.35 17.44
C ARG A 376 -3.87 14.04 16.65
N VAL A 377 -4.62 14.01 15.53
CA VAL A 377 -4.70 12.82 14.64
C VAL A 377 -3.34 12.43 14.07
N VAL A 378 -2.49 13.40 13.69
CA VAL A 378 -1.11 13.13 13.26
C VAL A 378 -0.29 12.51 14.40
N THR A 379 -0.40 13.01 15.62
CA THR A 379 0.28 12.43 16.80
C THR A 379 -0.19 11.00 17.08
N ASP A 380 -1.51 10.72 17.01
CA ASP A 380 -2.06 9.37 17.17
C ASP A 380 -1.49 8.39 16.13
N ILE A 381 -1.46 8.79 14.86
CA ILE A 381 -0.88 7.98 13.77
C ILE A 381 0.62 7.76 13.99
N ARG A 382 1.36 8.81 14.39
CA ARG A 382 2.81 8.73 14.65
C ARG A 382 3.14 7.83 15.84
N ALA A 383 2.31 7.80 16.89
CA ALA A 383 2.46 6.85 17.99
C ALA A 383 2.29 5.38 17.52
N VAL A 384 1.34 5.12 16.61
CA VAL A 384 1.16 3.79 16.00
C VAL A 384 2.35 3.43 15.08
N ILE A 385 2.92 4.40 14.36
CA ILE A 385 4.16 4.18 13.56
C ILE A 385 5.34 3.82 14.47
N ALA A 386 5.55 4.57 15.55
CA ALA A 386 6.67 4.34 16.48
C ALA A 386 6.60 2.92 17.10
N GLU A 387 5.42 2.52 17.55
CA GLU A 387 5.16 1.18 18.07
C GLU A 387 5.40 0.08 17.02
N TRP A 388 4.94 0.30 15.77
CA TRP A 388 5.17 -0.61 14.66
C TRP A 388 6.66 -0.79 14.32
N ILE A 389 7.46 0.29 14.37
CA ILE A 389 8.89 0.26 14.03
C ILE A 389 9.66 -0.69 14.96
N GLU A 390 9.41 -0.62 16.27
CA GLU A 390 10.07 -1.50 17.23
C GLU A 390 9.47 -2.91 17.22
N PHE A 391 8.14 -3.05 17.14
CA PHE A 391 7.46 -4.34 17.07
C PHE A 391 7.88 -5.19 15.85
N SER A 392 8.04 -4.56 14.69
CA SER A 392 8.41 -5.24 13.44
C SER A 392 9.92 -5.31 13.17
N GLY A 393 10.76 -4.88 14.12
CA GLY A 393 12.23 -4.90 14.02
C GLY A 393 12.83 -3.90 13.02
N LEU A 394 12.02 -3.01 12.44
CA LEU A 394 12.47 -1.99 11.48
C LEU A 394 13.51 -1.03 12.09
N SER A 395 13.55 -0.87 13.42
CA SER A 395 14.51 -0.04 14.12
C SER A 395 15.98 -0.46 13.94
N THR A 396 16.24 -1.67 13.47
CA THR A 396 17.59 -2.19 13.16
C THR A 396 17.82 -2.46 11.66
N ALA A 397 16.86 -2.07 10.81
CA ALA A 397 16.77 -2.53 9.42
C ALA A 397 17.63 -1.75 8.39
N GLY A 398 18.35 -0.70 8.80
CA GLY A 398 19.21 0.13 7.93
C GLY A 398 18.44 0.95 6.88
N ILE A 399 17.19 1.31 7.16
CA ILE A 399 16.31 2.03 6.24
C ILE A 399 16.37 3.52 6.55
N ARG A 400 16.99 4.30 5.65
CA ARG A 400 17.19 5.76 5.81
C ARG A 400 15.91 6.57 6.05
N GLU A 401 14.75 6.05 5.66
CA GLU A 401 13.44 6.68 5.94
C GLU A 401 12.94 6.42 7.37
N VAL A 402 13.15 5.20 7.90
CA VAL A 402 12.82 4.86 9.30
C VAL A 402 13.75 5.61 10.26
N GLU A 403 15.03 5.71 9.91
CA GLU A 403 16.04 6.51 10.62
C GLU A 403 15.65 8.01 10.66
N HIS A 404 15.19 8.56 9.52
CA HIS A 404 14.68 9.93 9.45
C HIS A 404 13.46 10.13 10.35
N PHE A 405 12.45 9.24 10.27
CA PHE A 405 11.25 9.31 11.10
C PHE A 405 11.58 9.33 12.60
N LYS A 406 12.46 8.43 13.07
CA LYS A 406 12.91 8.41 14.47
C LYS A 406 13.64 9.69 14.86
N ALA A 407 14.48 10.23 13.97
CA ALA A 407 15.19 11.49 14.19
C ALA A 407 14.29 12.73 14.17
N GLU A 408 13.10 12.67 13.55
CA GLU A 408 12.07 13.71 13.66
C GLU A 408 11.26 13.56 14.95
N GLN A 409 10.83 12.35 15.29
CA GLN A 409 10.06 12.07 16.50
C GLN A 409 10.82 12.53 17.76
N SER A 410 12.11 12.18 17.89
CA SER A 410 12.92 12.61 19.04
C SER A 410 13.15 14.13 19.12
N LYS A 411 12.91 14.91 18.05
CA LYS A 411 12.90 16.38 18.12
C LYS A 411 11.59 16.91 18.69
N VAL A 412 10.45 16.30 18.35
CA VAL A 412 9.14 16.66 18.90
C VAL A 412 9.12 16.39 20.42
N GLU A 413 9.55 15.19 20.82
CA GLU A 413 9.63 14.77 22.24
C GLU A 413 10.58 15.64 23.09
N GLN A 414 11.55 16.34 22.47
CA GLN A 414 12.43 17.30 23.14
C GLN A 414 11.86 18.73 23.22
N VAL A 415 10.84 19.05 22.41
CA VAL A 415 10.16 20.36 22.41
C VAL A 415 8.94 20.38 23.33
N GLU A 416 8.29 19.23 23.54
CA GLU A 416 7.15 19.12 24.47
C GLU A 416 7.56 19.03 25.96
N GLN A 417 8.85 18.87 26.26
CA GLN A 417 9.35 18.95 27.64
C GLN A 417 9.44 20.41 28.11
N PRO A 418 8.87 20.77 29.28
CA PRO A 418 8.92 22.14 29.78
C PRO A 418 10.37 22.56 30.09
N PRO A 419 10.77 23.81 29.79
CA PRO A 419 12.16 24.23 29.88
C PRO A 419 12.70 24.20 31.33
N GLU A 420 13.74 23.38 31.56
CA GLU A 420 14.44 23.33 32.85
C GLU A 420 15.03 24.71 33.18
N GLN A 421 14.82 25.19 34.42
CA GLN A 421 15.19 26.57 34.78
C GLN A 421 16.71 26.81 34.69
N PRO A 422 17.15 27.94 34.11
CA PRO A 422 18.58 28.16 33.80
C PRO A 422 19.42 28.35 35.07
N LYS A 423 20.33 27.39 35.31
CA LYS A 423 21.29 27.38 36.42
C LYS A 423 22.26 28.58 36.31
N ALA A 424 22.08 29.57 37.19
CA ALA A 424 22.84 30.82 37.17
C ALA A 424 24.35 30.61 37.46
N LYS A 425 25.21 30.94 36.49
CA LYS A 425 26.66 31.04 36.67
C LYS A 425 27.08 32.50 36.87
N LYS A 426 27.79 32.81 37.96
CA LYS A 426 28.67 33.99 38.06
C LYS A 426 30.11 33.54 38.19
N GLN A 427 31.01 34.17 37.44
CA GLN A 427 32.46 33.98 37.55
C GLN A 427 33.09 35.11 38.36
N LEU A 428 34.25 34.86 38.97
CA LEU A 428 35.41 35.76 39.03
C LEU A 428 36.64 34.99 39.58
N LYS A 429 37.85 35.36 39.12
CA LYS A 429 39.18 34.87 39.57
C LYS A 429 40.09 36.10 39.74
N PRO A 430 41.15 36.12 40.60
CA PRO A 430 42.49 35.70 40.12
C PRO A 430 43.53 35.16 41.14
N VAL A 431 44.26 34.11 40.71
CA VAL A 431 45.70 33.77 40.85
C VAL A 431 46.63 34.46 41.90
N LYS A 432 47.42 33.64 42.65
CA LYS A 432 48.86 33.84 42.98
C LYS A 432 49.55 32.51 43.42
N LEU A 433 50.88 32.51 43.69
CA LEU A 433 51.78 31.33 43.57
C LEU A 433 52.67 31.00 44.80
N THR A 434 52.93 29.68 45.02
CA THR A 434 54.19 29.04 45.57
C THR A 434 54.65 29.34 47.03
N PRO A 435 55.67 28.65 47.61
CA PRO A 435 55.96 27.18 47.68
C PRO A 435 56.50 26.67 49.06
N ASN A 436 56.59 25.33 49.28
CA ASN A 436 57.57 24.57 50.13
C ASN A 436 57.10 23.09 50.27
N VAL A 437 57.83 22.03 50.66
CA VAL A 437 59.24 21.50 50.69
C VAL A 437 59.19 20.22 51.58
N LYS A 438 59.99 19.17 51.33
CA LYS A 438 60.05 17.89 52.11
C LYS A 438 61.13 17.92 53.22
N PRO A 439 61.09 17.07 54.29
CA PRO A 439 61.69 15.70 54.31
C PRO A 439 60.89 14.67 55.18
N VAL A 440 61.20 13.38 55.46
CA VAL A 440 61.82 12.17 54.84
C VAL A 440 62.06 11.10 55.95
N ASN A 441 61.57 9.84 55.76
CA ASN A 441 61.95 8.55 56.42
C ASN A 441 61.83 8.33 57.95
N PRO A 442 62.00 7.08 58.50
CA PRO A 442 62.27 5.76 57.87
C PRO A 442 61.32 4.57 58.23
N GLU A 443 61.57 3.40 57.61
CA GLU A 443 61.00 2.06 57.91
C GLU A 443 61.75 1.33 59.05
N PRO A 444 61.22 0.21 59.60
CA PRO A 444 61.54 -1.18 59.12
C PRO A 444 60.34 -2.18 59.27
N GLU A 445 60.30 -3.48 58.87
CA GLU A 445 61.10 -4.40 58.01
C GLU A 445 60.29 -5.70 57.67
N VAL A 446 60.88 -6.64 56.89
CA VAL A 446 60.73 -8.14 56.85
C VAL A 446 59.36 -8.77 57.26
N THR A 447 58.50 -9.37 56.41
CA THR A 447 58.59 -10.46 55.38
C THR A 447 58.83 -11.89 55.96
N PRO A 448 58.65 -13.04 55.23
CA PRO A 448 58.16 -13.28 53.85
C PRO A 448 57.12 -14.45 53.67
N ASN A 449 56.48 -14.58 52.48
CA ASN A 449 56.60 -15.74 51.55
C ASN A 449 55.60 -15.75 50.37
N GLU A 450 55.90 -16.59 49.36
CA GLU A 450 55.46 -16.62 47.95
C GLU A 450 55.54 -18.10 47.40
N PRO A 451 55.40 -18.47 46.09
CA PRO A 451 54.40 -18.09 45.06
C PRO A 451 53.97 -19.25 44.07
N VAL A 452 53.20 -18.91 43.01
CA VAL A 452 53.25 -19.43 41.59
C VAL A 452 52.78 -20.87 41.18
N VAL A 453 51.63 -20.90 40.46
CA VAL A 453 51.27 -21.55 39.15
C VAL A 453 51.89 -22.91 38.70
N THR A 454 51.06 -23.91 38.31
CA THR A 454 51.10 -24.60 36.97
C THR A 454 49.97 -25.61 36.61
N ALA A 455 49.58 -25.59 35.32
CA ALA A 455 49.09 -26.64 34.37
C ALA A 455 48.22 -27.89 34.73
N LYS A 456 47.25 -28.18 33.81
CA LYS A 456 46.73 -29.47 33.25
C LYS A 456 46.50 -30.73 34.13
N GLU A 457 45.39 -31.45 33.88
CA GLU A 457 45.33 -32.92 33.50
C GLU A 457 43.88 -33.39 33.09
N PRO A 458 43.62 -34.66 32.66
CA PRO A 458 42.57 -34.94 31.64
C PRO A 458 41.51 -36.07 31.93
N GLU A 459 40.61 -36.27 30.95
CA GLU A 459 39.95 -37.47 30.38
C GLU A 459 39.57 -38.75 31.20
N VAL A 460 38.55 -39.46 30.67
CA VAL A 460 38.12 -40.89 30.89
C VAL A 460 36.87 -41.12 31.80
N ASN A 461 36.10 -42.14 31.42
CA ASN A 461 34.74 -42.52 31.85
C ASN A 461 34.72 -44.02 32.27
N PRO A 462 33.88 -44.46 33.24
CA PRO A 462 32.94 -45.54 32.90
C PRO A 462 31.54 -45.51 33.55
N GLN A 463 30.65 -46.27 32.90
CA GLN A 463 29.30 -46.78 33.25
C GLN A 463 29.09 -47.17 34.74
N ASN A 464 27.87 -47.24 35.33
CA ASN A 464 26.48 -47.23 34.81
C ASN A 464 25.53 -46.61 35.91
N VAL A 465 24.22 -46.81 36.13
CA VAL A 465 23.14 -47.74 35.65
C VAL A 465 21.76 -47.04 35.81
N THR A 466 20.76 -47.40 34.98
CA THR A 466 19.27 -47.16 35.13
C THR A 466 18.77 -45.70 35.34
N ALA A 467 17.68 -45.20 34.75
CA ALA A 467 16.75 -45.54 33.64
C ALA A 467 15.89 -44.25 33.39
N VAL A 468 14.76 -44.12 32.64
CA VAL A 468 13.80 -44.99 31.93
C VAL A 468 13.22 -44.19 30.73
N ALA A 469 12.68 -44.86 29.71
CA ALA A 469 11.80 -44.34 28.64
C ALA A 469 12.38 -43.35 27.58
N GLN A 470 11.93 -43.51 26.33
CA GLN A 470 12.32 -42.71 25.15
C GLN A 470 11.10 -42.50 24.23
N VAL A 471 11.15 -41.48 23.36
CA VAL A 471 10.25 -41.31 22.20
C VAL A 471 11.12 -41.11 20.94
N PRO A 472 10.95 -41.90 19.86
CA PRO A 472 11.90 -41.93 18.75
C PRO A 472 11.63 -40.90 17.64
N LYS A 473 12.70 -40.47 16.96
CA LYS A 473 12.70 -39.87 15.61
C LYS A 473 13.66 -40.67 14.71
N SER A 474 13.26 -41.00 13.49
CA SER A 474 14.21 -41.39 12.43
C SER A 474 13.59 -41.26 11.03
N LEU A 475 14.46 -41.01 10.03
CA LEU A 475 14.16 -40.98 8.60
C LEU A 475 14.89 -42.15 7.91
N PRO A 476 14.30 -42.83 6.91
CA PRO A 476 15.01 -43.82 6.08
C PRO A 476 15.62 -43.21 4.81
N LYS A 477 16.58 -43.93 4.20
CA LYS A 477 17.16 -43.64 2.86
C LYS A 477 16.60 -44.59 1.78
N GLU A 478 16.82 -44.25 0.51
CA GLU A 478 16.41 -45.00 -0.67
C GLU A 478 17.00 -46.42 -0.80
N PRO A 479 16.27 -47.33 -1.47
CA PRO A 479 16.84 -48.44 -2.24
C PRO A 479 16.47 -48.37 -3.75
N LYS A 480 17.39 -48.77 -4.64
CA LYS A 480 17.16 -48.86 -6.11
C LYS A 480 16.83 -50.28 -6.56
N SER A 481 15.71 -50.49 -7.26
CA SER A 481 15.55 -51.38 -8.44
C SER A 481 14.08 -51.47 -8.89
N VAL A 482 13.84 -51.88 -10.14
CA VAL A 482 12.54 -51.74 -10.84
C VAL A 482 11.97 -53.09 -11.30
N PRO A 483 10.64 -53.31 -11.15
CA PRO A 483 9.90 -54.19 -12.05
C PRO A 483 8.55 -53.61 -12.55
N LYS A 484 8.51 -53.29 -13.85
CA LYS A 484 7.39 -53.29 -14.85
C LYS A 484 5.96 -52.84 -14.49
N GLU A 485 5.38 -52.09 -15.42
CA GLU A 485 4.02 -51.50 -15.41
C GLU A 485 2.86 -52.52 -15.50
N PRO A 486 1.74 -52.27 -14.78
CA PRO A 486 0.40 -52.78 -15.10
C PRO A 486 -0.33 -51.88 -16.12
N LYS A 487 -1.30 -52.45 -16.86
CA LYS A 487 -2.02 -51.78 -17.97
C LYS A 487 -3.21 -50.93 -17.53
N GLU A 488 -3.58 -49.96 -18.37
CA GLU A 488 -4.76 -49.08 -18.19
C GLU A 488 -6.10 -49.84 -18.02
N PRO A 489 -7.00 -49.39 -17.11
CA PRO A 489 -8.39 -49.82 -17.07
C PRO A 489 -9.27 -49.10 -18.12
N LYS A 490 -10.29 -49.81 -18.65
CA LYS A 490 -11.13 -49.33 -19.76
C LYS A 490 -12.20 -48.32 -19.34
N LYS A 491 -12.49 -47.34 -20.21
CA LYS A 491 -13.61 -46.40 -20.07
C LYS A 491 -14.98 -47.12 -19.99
N PRO A 492 -15.85 -46.79 -19.02
CA PRO A 492 -17.25 -47.20 -19.03
C PRO A 492 -18.05 -46.56 -20.19
N LYS A 493 -19.07 -47.27 -20.68
CA LYS A 493 -20.11 -46.73 -21.59
C LYS A 493 -21.50 -46.91 -20.96
N SER A 494 -22.11 -45.84 -20.48
CA SER A 494 -23.55 -45.76 -20.23
C SER A 494 -23.99 -44.30 -20.04
N VAL A 495 -25.21 -43.98 -20.48
CA VAL A 495 -25.82 -42.64 -20.37
C VAL A 495 -27.03 -42.72 -19.43
N PRO A 496 -27.06 -41.99 -18.30
CA PRO A 496 -28.27 -41.81 -17.50
C PRO A 496 -29.32 -40.97 -18.23
N LYS A 497 -30.61 -41.22 -17.98
CA LYS A 497 -31.73 -40.49 -18.59
C LYS A 497 -32.13 -39.25 -17.77
N GLU A 498 -32.71 -38.27 -18.44
CA GLU A 498 -33.34 -37.10 -17.83
C GLU A 498 -34.53 -37.48 -16.91
N PRO A 499 -34.71 -36.82 -15.74
CA PRO A 499 -35.93 -36.90 -14.95
C PRO A 499 -37.10 -36.12 -15.60
N LYS A 500 -38.34 -36.53 -15.30
CA LYS A 500 -39.56 -35.81 -15.73
C LYS A 500 -40.02 -34.78 -14.70
N GLU A 501 -40.69 -33.72 -15.18
CA GLU A 501 -41.42 -32.76 -14.35
C GLU A 501 -42.56 -33.39 -13.52
N PRO A 502 -42.76 -32.95 -12.26
CA PRO A 502 -44.03 -33.07 -11.55
C PRO A 502 -44.86 -31.77 -11.64
N LYS A 503 -46.18 -31.88 -11.87
CA LYS A 503 -47.12 -30.73 -11.90
C LYS A 503 -47.87 -30.57 -10.58
N SER A 504 -47.86 -29.38 -9.97
CA SER A 504 -49.00 -28.75 -9.25
C SER A 504 -48.59 -27.42 -8.59
N VAL A 505 -49.56 -26.63 -8.13
CA VAL A 505 -49.45 -25.16 -7.94
C VAL A 505 -49.86 -24.69 -6.53
N PRO A 506 -49.06 -23.84 -5.87
CA PRO A 506 -49.52 -22.84 -4.90
C PRO A 506 -49.69 -21.43 -5.52
N LYS A 507 -50.46 -20.56 -4.86
CA LYS A 507 -51.00 -19.31 -5.45
C LYS A 507 -50.06 -18.09 -5.39
N GLU A 508 -50.18 -17.22 -6.38
CA GLU A 508 -49.48 -15.92 -6.47
C GLU A 508 -49.99 -14.87 -5.45
N PRO A 509 -49.10 -13.99 -4.93
CA PRO A 509 -49.49 -12.69 -4.39
C PRO A 509 -49.73 -11.66 -5.53
N LYS A 510 -50.62 -10.69 -5.29
CA LYS A 510 -51.19 -9.82 -6.34
C LYS A 510 -50.28 -8.68 -6.80
N GLU A 511 -50.26 -8.40 -8.10
CA GLU A 511 -49.68 -7.18 -8.68
C GLU A 511 -50.39 -5.88 -8.22
N PRO A 512 -49.67 -4.76 -8.06
CA PRO A 512 -50.24 -3.41 -8.03
C PRO A 512 -50.80 -2.99 -9.40
N LYS A 513 -51.96 -2.31 -9.41
CA LYS A 513 -52.66 -1.93 -10.65
C LYS A 513 -51.99 -0.74 -11.37
N LYS A 514 -51.86 -0.83 -12.70
CA LYS A 514 -51.52 0.31 -13.58
C LYS A 514 -52.56 1.45 -13.48
N PRO A 515 -52.15 2.72 -13.39
CA PRO A 515 -52.97 3.86 -13.80
C PRO A 515 -53.25 3.81 -15.31
N LYS A 516 -54.48 4.16 -15.72
CA LYS A 516 -54.83 4.42 -17.12
C LYS A 516 -54.94 5.94 -17.34
N SER A 517 -54.25 6.49 -18.32
CA SER A 517 -54.82 7.43 -19.32
C SER A 517 -53.73 7.99 -20.24
N VAL A 518 -54.12 8.26 -21.49
CA VAL A 518 -53.31 8.97 -22.49
C VAL A 518 -54.06 10.24 -22.91
N PRO A 519 -53.48 11.42 -22.75
CA PRO A 519 -53.84 12.62 -23.52
C PRO A 519 -53.11 12.64 -24.87
N LYS A 520 -53.70 13.32 -25.86
CA LYS A 520 -53.22 13.38 -27.25
C LYS A 520 -52.10 14.42 -27.45
N GLU A 521 -51.39 14.30 -28.57
CA GLU A 521 -50.56 15.36 -29.14
C GLU A 521 -51.33 16.69 -29.31
N PRO A 522 -50.72 17.84 -29.00
CA PRO A 522 -51.08 19.15 -29.53
C PRO A 522 -50.21 19.51 -30.76
N LYS A 523 -50.76 20.35 -31.65
CA LYS A 523 -50.10 20.84 -32.87
C LYS A 523 -49.22 22.08 -32.62
N GLU A 524 -48.51 22.52 -33.66
CA GLU A 524 -47.87 23.85 -33.74
C GLU A 524 -48.75 25.00 -33.21
N PRO A 525 -48.10 26.03 -32.65
CA PRO A 525 -48.48 27.42 -32.91
C PRO A 525 -47.33 28.21 -33.58
N LYS A 526 -47.70 29.25 -34.35
CA LYS A 526 -46.78 30.15 -35.06
C LYS A 526 -46.71 31.54 -34.39
N SER A 527 -45.79 32.39 -34.90
CA SER A 527 -45.53 33.83 -34.63
C SER A 527 -44.66 34.19 -33.40
N VAL A 528 -43.44 34.74 -33.56
CA VAL A 528 -42.92 36.12 -33.87
C VAL A 528 -43.37 37.25 -32.92
N PRO A 529 -42.47 38.18 -32.49
CA PRO A 529 -41.82 39.24 -33.32
C PRO A 529 -40.26 39.18 -33.34
N LYS A 530 -39.58 39.40 -34.49
CA LYS A 530 -39.04 40.68 -35.06
C LYS A 530 -37.98 41.39 -34.17
N GLU A 531 -36.69 41.35 -34.53
CA GLU A 531 -35.93 42.26 -35.45
C GLU A 531 -35.51 43.60 -34.78
N PRO A 532 -34.32 44.20 -35.10
CA PRO A 532 -33.84 44.43 -36.47
C PRO A 532 -32.37 44.08 -36.80
N LYS A 533 -32.12 44.16 -38.11
CA LYS A 533 -30.94 43.84 -38.93
C LYS A 533 -29.66 44.67 -38.67
N GLU A 534 -28.52 44.10 -39.06
CA GLU A 534 -27.35 44.83 -39.61
C GLU A 534 -26.94 44.27 -41.00
N PRO A 535 -26.11 44.98 -41.82
CA PRO A 535 -26.07 44.79 -43.28
C PRO A 535 -24.78 44.11 -43.84
N LYS A 536 -24.68 44.13 -45.18
CA LYS A 536 -23.75 43.36 -46.03
C LYS A 536 -22.29 43.87 -46.05
N GLU A 537 -21.40 42.99 -46.52
CA GLU A 537 -20.02 43.28 -46.95
C GLU A 537 -19.86 44.51 -47.85
N PRO A 538 -18.68 45.14 -47.81
CA PRO A 538 -18.00 45.55 -49.04
C PRO A 538 -16.54 45.06 -49.14
N LYS A 539 -16.08 44.90 -50.38
CA LYS A 539 -14.70 44.53 -50.76
C LYS A 539 -13.70 45.64 -50.41
N SER A 540 -12.48 45.31 -49.98
CA SER A 540 -11.27 46.00 -50.45
C SER A 540 -9.98 45.25 -50.10
N VAL A 541 -8.94 45.41 -50.93
CA VAL A 541 -7.56 44.96 -50.71
C VAL A 541 -6.66 46.19 -50.64
N PRO A 542 -5.84 46.36 -49.59
CA PRO A 542 -4.67 47.22 -49.62
C PRO A 542 -3.51 46.50 -50.34
N LYS A 543 -2.82 47.19 -51.25
CA LYS A 543 -1.55 46.72 -51.81
C LYS A 543 -0.39 47.39 -51.07
N GLU A 544 0.68 46.63 -50.82
CA GLU A 544 1.97 47.23 -50.46
C GLU A 544 2.62 47.94 -51.66
N PRO A 545 3.54 48.91 -51.44
CA PRO A 545 4.12 49.73 -52.51
C PRO A 545 5.21 49.02 -53.32
N LYS A 546 5.52 49.58 -54.49
CA LYS A 546 6.60 49.12 -55.39
C LYS A 546 7.94 49.80 -55.08
N GLU A 547 9.02 49.00 -55.14
CA GLU A 547 10.32 49.23 -55.84
C GLU A 547 11.01 50.63 -55.83
N PRO A 548 12.37 50.71 -55.77
CA PRO A 548 13.17 50.21 -56.90
C PRO A 548 14.59 49.64 -56.63
N LYS A 549 14.99 48.71 -57.52
CA LYS A 549 16.32 48.50 -58.17
C LYS A 549 17.63 48.81 -57.40
N SER A 550 18.49 47.79 -57.26
CA SER A 550 19.88 47.81 -57.80
C SER A 550 20.57 46.43 -57.81
N VAL A 551 21.39 46.19 -58.83
CA VAL A 551 22.34 45.07 -59.06
C VAL A 551 23.67 45.77 -59.43
N PRO A 552 24.87 45.40 -58.92
CA PRO A 552 25.51 44.10 -59.16
C PRO A 552 26.36 43.50 -58.00
N LYS A 553 27.04 42.38 -58.30
CA LYS A 553 28.11 41.75 -57.51
C LYS A 553 29.49 42.36 -57.81
N GLU A 554 30.39 42.25 -56.82
CA GLU A 554 31.86 42.09 -56.97
C GLU A 554 32.63 43.29 -57.61
N PRO A 555 33.96 43.40 -57.48
CA PRO A 555 34.95 42.45 -56.93
C PRO A 555 34.89 42.23 -55.41
#